data_AF-A0A0A9H122-F1
#
_entry.id   AF-A0A0A9H122-F1
#
_cell.length_a   1.000
_cell.length_b   1.000
_cell.length_c   1.000
_cell.angle_alpha   90.00
_cell.angle_beta   90.00
_cell.angle_gamma   90.00
#
_symmetry.space_group_name_H-M   'P 1'
#
loop_
_entity.id
_entity.type
_entity.pdbx_description
1 polymer ?
#
loop_
_entity_poly.entity_id
_entity_poly.type
_entity_poly.pdbx_seq_one_letter_code
_entity_poly.pdbx_strand_id
1 'polypeptide(L)'
;MGCDRASNSGILAVGVDNGLIELWSVSGGRVSAGSYLDSSPLTAACMLQFDPLLCHVSTVHRLRWRKSDSSNEKSAPELASCGADHCVRVFEVHDK
;
A
#
# COMPACT_ATOMS: atom_id res chain seq x y z
N MET A 1 8.83 0.66 -3.95
CA MET A 1 8.30 1.23 -2.69
C MET A 1 7.76 0.14 -1.79
N GLY A 2 7.63 0.45 -0.50
CA GLY A 2 6.77 -0.29 0.43
C GLY A 2 7.39 -0.74 1.74
N CYS A 3 8.68 -0.49 2.00
CA CYS A 3 9.25 -0.78 3.31
C CYS A 3 10.58 -0.04 3.52
N ASP A 4 10.62 0.92 4.43
CA ASP A 4 11.88 1.31 5.05
C ASP A 4 12.32 0.17 5.97
N ARG A 5 13.32 -0.58 5.51
CA ARG A 5 13.88 -1.72 6.24
C ARG A 5 14.65 -1.29 7.49
N ALA A 6 14.88 -0.01 7.73
CA ALA A 6 15.48 0.51 8.96
C ALA A 6 14.41 0.78 10.04
N SER A 7 13.29 1.40 9.68
CA SER A 7 12.17 1.66 10.61
C SER A 7 11.10 0.55 10.66
N ASN A 8 11.17 -0.44 9.78
CA ASN A 8 10.11 -1.44 9.56
C ASN A 8 8.73 -0.78 9.34
N SER A 9 8.73 0.33 8.60
CA SER A 9 7.52 1.06 8.24
C SER A 9 7.29 1.01 6.74
N GLY A 10 6.04 1.08 6.31
CA GLY A 10 5.69 1.00 4.90
C GLY A 10 4.24 1.37 4.62
N ILE A 11 3.90 1.37 3.34
CA ILE A 11 2.54 1.59 2.85
C ILE A 11 2.04 0.29 2.23
N LEU A 12 0.85 -0.13 2.64
CA LEU A 12 0.13 -1.29 2.12
C LEU A 12 -1.08 -0.80 1.33
N ALA A 13 -1.22 -1.25 0.08
CA ALA A 13 -2.45 -1.07 -0.68
C ALA A 13 -3.38 -2.26 -0.43
N VAL A 14 -4.63 -1.98 -0.09
CA VAL A 14 -5.68 -2.96 0.16
C VAL A 14 -6.81 -2.74 -0.84
N GLY A 15 -7.22 -3.81 -1.50
CA GLY A 15 -8.36 -3.82 -2.40
C GLY A 15 -9.47 -4.63 -1.76
N VAL A 16 -10.69 -4.08 -1.73
CA VAL A 16 -11.82 -4.70 -1.03
C VAL A 16 -12.84 -5.28 -2.00
N ASP A 17 -13.81 -6.01 -1.47
CA ASP A 17 -14.84 -6.74 -2.22
C ASP A 17 -15.85 -5.82 -2.93
N ASN A 18 -16.09 -4.62 -2.40
CA ASN A 18 -16.95 -3.60 -3.01
C ASN A 18 -16.21 -2.70 -4.03
N GLY A 19 -14.95 -3.00 -4.34
CA GLY A 19 -14.17 -2.32 -5.37
C GLY A 19 -13.38 -1.10 -4.93
N LEU A 20 -13.48 -0.70 -3.66
CA LEU A 20 -12.64 0.36 -3.11
C LEU A 20 -11.17 -0.08 -3.01
N ILE A 21 -10.31 0.93 -2.99
CA ILE A 21 -8.87 0.79 -2.74
C ILE A 21 -8.51 1.71 -1.57
N GLU A 22 -7.76 1.16 -0.63
CA GLU A 22 -7.29 1.86 0.57
C GLU A 22 -5.77 1.76 0.68
N LEU A 23 -5.15 2.82 1.20
CA LEU A 23 -3.75 2.85 1.59
C LEU A 23 -3.64 2.86 3.10
N TRP A 24 -2.83 1.95 3.61
CA TRP A 24 -2.60 1.75 5.03
C TRP A 24 -1.13 2.01 5.35
N SER A 25 -0.89 2.80 6.39
CA SER A 25 0.43 2.81 7.04
C SER A 25 0.57 1.54 7.86
N VAL A 26 1.72 0.90 7.76
CA VAL A 26 2.09 -0.24 8.60
C VAL A 26 3.46 0.03 9.23
N SER A 27 3.61 -0.23 10.52
CA SER A 27 4.87 -0.03 11.24
C SER A 27 5.02 -0.96 12.46
N GLY A 28 6.24 -1.12 12.96
CA GLY A 28 6.50 -1.95 14.15
C GLY A 28 6.69 -3.43 13.81
N GLY A 29 6.60 -4.34 14.79
CA GLY A 29 6.74 -5.79 14.56
C GLY A 29 8.18 -6.30 14.45
N ARG A 30 9.18 -5.52 14.85
CA ARG A 30 10.56 -6.04 14.96
C ARG A 30 10.67 -6.92 16.20
N VAL A 31 11.02 -8.18 16.01
CA VAL A 31 11.58 -9.03 17.07
C VAL A 31 13.08 -8.77 17.08
N SER A 32 13.59 -8.10 18.10
CA SER A 32 15.03 -7.94 18.27
C SER A 32 15.63 -9.31 18.57
N ALA A 33 16.58 -9.76 17.75
CA ALA A 33 17.23 -11.06 17.92
C ALA A 33 18.03 -11.06 19.24
N GLY A 34 17.40 -11.50 20.33
CA GLY A 34 18.01 -11.57 21.67
C GLY A 34 17.13 -11.05 22.82
N SER A 35 16.02 -10.35 22.53
CA SER A 35 15.09 -9.85 23.55
C SER A 35 13.67 -10.28 23.20
N TYR A 36 13.13 -11.24 23.96
CA TYR A 36 11.71 -11.61 23.92
C TYR A 36 10.79 -10.53 24.51
N LEU A 37 11.36 -9.42 25.00
CA LEU A 37 10.67 -8.36 25.75
C LEU A 37 10.51 -7.06 24.95
N ASP A 38 11.27 -6.84 23.87
CA ASP A 38 11.29 -5.56 23.13
C ASP A 38 10.64 -5.64 21.73
N SER A 39 9.56 -6.42 21.57
CA SER A 39 8.79 -6.38 20.33
C SER A 39 7.82 -5.20 20.34
N SER A 40 8.10 -4.13 19.60
CA SER A 40 7.08 -3.10 19.35
C SER A 40 5.90 -3.74 18.61
N PRO A 41 4.65 -3.52 19.05
CA PRO A 41 3.48 -4.09 18.40
C PRO A 41 3.40 -3.64 16.93
N LEU A 42 2.96 -4.55 16.05
CA LEU A 42 2.59 -4.19 14.69
C LEU A 42 1.39 -3.25 14.76
N THR A 43 1.54 -2.07 14.18
CA THR A 43 0.48 -1.07 14.07
C THR A 43 0.13 -0.90 12.60
N ALA A 44 -1.17 -0.81 12.32
CA ALA A 44 -1.68 -0.54 10.99
C ALA A 44 -2.80 0.51 11.08
N ALA A 45 -2.78 1.53 10.22
CA ALA A 45 -3.81 2.56 10.18
C ALA A 45 -4.13 2.94 8.73
N CYS A 46 -5.43 2.98 8.39
CA CYS A 46 -5.91 3.46 7.11
C CYS A 46 -5.61 4.96 6.99
N MET A 47 -4.78 5.32 6.00
CA MET A 47 -4.36 6.70 5.74
C MET A 47 -5.27 7.38 4.72
N LEU A 48 -5.65 6.63 3.68
CA LEU A 48 -6.35 7.16 2.53
C LEU A 48 -7.25 6.09 1.92
N GLN A 49 -8.51 6.45 1.71
CA GLN A 49 -9.42 5.72 0.84
C GLN A 49 -9.50 6.47 -0.49
N PHE A 50 -9.39 5.75 -1.61
CA PHE A 50 -9.50 6.36 -2.93
C PHE A 50 -10.95 6.77 -3.20
N ASP A 51 -11.15 7.78 -4.05
CA ASP A 51 -12.50 8.19 -4.44
C ASP A 51 -13.24 6.98 -5.04
N PRO A 52 -14.39 6.57 -4.45
CA PRO A 52 -15.16 5.43 -4.93
C PRO A 52 -15.54 5.52 -6.42
N LEU A 53 -15.74 6.75 -6.94
CA LEU A 53 -16.10 6.96 -8.35
C LEU A 53 -14.94 6.70 -9.31
N LEU A 54 -13.71 6.75 -8.81
CA LEU A 54 -12.49 6.46 -9.55
C LEU A 54 -12.03 5.01 -9.36
N CYS A 55 -12.67 4.26 -8.46
CA CYS A 55 -12.34 2.89 -8.11
C CYS A 55 -13.12 1.86 -8.95
N HIS A 56 -12.94 0.57 -8.63
CA HIS A 56 -13.70 -0.49 -9.26
C HIS A 56 -15.14 -0.51 -8.75
N VAL A 57 -16.08 -0.98 -9.57
CA VAL A 57 -17.49 -1.15 -9.17
C VAL A 57 -17.77 -2.53 -8.56
N SER A 58 -16.74 -3.36 -8.43
CA SER A 58 -16.77 -4.71 -7.88
C SER A 58 -15.38 -5.10 -7.37
N THR A 59 -15.25 -6.30 -6.80
CA THR A 59 -14.06 -6.79 -6.08
C THR A 59 -12.74 -6.49 -6.78
N VAL A 60 -11.80 -5.91 -6.04
CA VAL A 60 -10.41 -5.73 -6.50
C VAL A 60 -9.67 -7.06 -6.36
N HIS A 61 -9.16 -7.59 -7.47
CA HIS A 61 -8.49 -8.89 -7.50
C HIS A 61 -6.98 -8.80 -7.32
N ARG A 62 -6.34 -7.77 -7.86
CA ARG A 62 -4.88 -7.60 -7.77
C ARG A 62 -4.51 -6.14 -7.62
N LEU A 63 -3.45 -5.91 -6.85
CA LEU A 63 -2.81 -4.63 -6.67
C LEU A 63 -1.31 -4.79 -6.91
N ARG A 64 -0.70 -3.86 -7.64
CA ARG A 64 0.73 -3.88 -7.90
C ARG A 64 1.32 -2.48 -7.96
N TRP A 65 2.23 -2.22 -7.02
CA TRP A 65 3.10 -1.04 -7.08
C TRP A 65 4.11 -1.17 -8.22
N ARG A 66 4.32 -0.08 -8.96
CA ARG A 66 5.47 0.06 -9.87
C ARG A 66 6.77 0.02 -9.06
N LYS A 67 7.77 -0.69 -9.55
CA LYS A 67 9.13 -0.64 -8.98
C LYS A 67 9.71 0.73 -9.30
N SER A 68 10.26 1.43 -8.31
CA SER A 68 11.04 2.63 -8.63
C SER A 68 12.37 2.15 -9.20
N ASP A 69 12.66 2.53 -10.43
CA ASP A 69 14.02 2.42 -10.96
C ASP A 69 14.83 3.54 -10.32
N SER A 70 15.98 3.20 -9.75
CA SER A 70 16.86 4.10 -8.99
C SER A 70 17.38 5.30 -9.78
N SER A 71 17.07 5.37 -11.09
CA SER A 71 17.41 6.49 -11.95
C SER A 71 16.41 7.65 -11.88
N ASN A 72 15.23 7.47 -11.28
CA ASN A 72 14.18 8.48 -11.27
C ASN A 72 13.50 8.61 -9.91
N GLU A 73 14.28 8.95 -8.88
CA GLU A 73 13.84 9.28 -7.50
C GLU A 73 12.76 10.38 -7.43
N LYS A 74 12.45 11.06 -8.55
CA LYS A 74 11.45 12.13 -8.64
C LYS A 74 10.06 11.67 -9.12
N SER A 75 9.91 10.43 -9.58
CA SER A 75 8.61 9.95 -10.03
C SER A 75 7.75 9.49 -8.87
N ALA A 76 6.52 9.97 -8.81
CA ALA A 76 5.55 9.51 -7.82
C ALA A 76 5.30 7.99 -7.94
N PRO A 77 4.96 7.32 -6.82
CA PRO A 77 4.54 5.93 -6.84
C PRO A 77 3.34 5.74 -7.76
N GLU A 78 3.38 4.66 -8.54
CA GLU A 78 2.23 4.22 -9.32
C GLU A 78 1.68 2.91 -8.78
N LEU A 79 0.37 2.82 -8.68
CA LEU A 79 -0.37 1.63 -8.26
C LEU A 79 -1.30 1.18 -9.39
N ALA A 80 -1.08 -0.03 -9.89
CA ALA A 80 -2.00 -0.68 -10.81
C ALA A 80 -2.98 -1.59 -10.04
N SER A 81 -4.22 -1.61 -10.48
CA SER A 81 -5.30 -2.44 -9.94
C SER A 81 -6.09 -3.10 -11.06
N CYS A 82 -6.61 -4.31 -10.81
CA CYS A 82 -7.61 -4.93 -11.67
C CYS A 82 -8.74 -5.53 -10.83
N GLY A 83 -9.97 -5.45 -11.34
CA GLY A 83 -11.16 -5.87 -10.61
C GLY A 83 -12.05 -6.85 -11.39
N ALA A 84 -13.14 -7.28 -10.73
CA ALA A 84 -14.20 -8.08 -11.33
C ALA A 84 -15.06 -7.28 -12.34
N ASP A 85 -14.86 -5.97 -12.44
CA ASP A 85 -15.47 -5.09 -13.43
C ASP A 85 -14.75 -5.10 -14.80
N HIS A 86 -13.84 -6.06 -15.01
CA HIS A 86 -13.02 -6.20 -16.22
C HIS A 86 -12.19 -4.97 -16.58
N CYS A 87 -11.93 -4.08 -15.61
CA CYS A 87 -11.13 -2.89 -15.81
C CYS A 87 -9.74 -3.02 -15.18
N VAL A 88 -8.79 -2.27 -15.72
CA VAL A 88 -7.49 -2.00 -15.11
C VAL A 88 -7.40 -0.49 -14.86
N ARG A 89 -6.98 -0.11 -13.65
CA ARG A 89 -6.80 1.29 -13.27
C ARG A 89 -5.38 1.52 -12.77
N VAL A 90 -4.79 2.64 -13.18
CA VAL A 90 -3.45 3.05 -12.76
C VAL A 90 -3.59 4.38 -12.04
N PHE A 91 -3.05 4.46 -10.84
CA PHE A 91 -3.10 5.64 -9.99
C PHE A 91 -1.69 6.14 -9.72
N GLU A 92 -1.49 7.43 -9.92
CA GLU A 92 -0.35 8.14 -9.35
C GLU A 92 -0.69 8.49 -7.89
N VAL A 93 0.16 8.10 -6.96
CA VAL A 93 -0.05 8.27 -5.52
C VAL A 93 0.89 9.36 -5.04
N HIS A 94 0.36 10.43 -4.46
CA HIS A 94 1.15 11.51 -3.90
C HIS A 94 0.98 11.55 -2.38
N ASP A 95 2.08 11.74 -1.67
CA ASP A 95 2.01 12.20 -0.28
C ASP A 95 1.48 13.64 -0.29
N LYS A 96 0.49 13.91 0.57
CA LYS A 96 -0.10 15.25 0.73
C LYS A 96 0.87 16.23 1.38
#